data_AF-A0A0S8DT27-F1
#
_entry.id   AF-A0A0S8DT27-F1
#
_cell.length_a   1.000
_cell.length_b   1.000
_cell.length_c   1.000
_cell.angle_alpha   90.00
_cell.angle_beta   90.00
_cell.angle_gamma   90.00
#
_symmetry.space_group_name_H-M   'P 1'
#
loop_
_entity.id
_entity.type
_entity.pdbx_description
1 polymer ?
#
loop_
_entity_poly.entity_id
_entity_poly.type
_entity_poly.pdbx_seq_one_letter_code
_entity_poly.pdbx_strand_id
1 'polypeptide(L)'
;MNIIDRCQNLRGQLSREQRGVLQRMLRAPDEAAWAQSRRFIITVAPLQTLDMAIEAVAPQWMGAIPDPFTVYRAMRFAVERQEDYLVEFIDRDSDGY
;
A
#
# COMPACT_ATOMS: atom_id res chain seq x y z
N MET A 1 -11.98 -4.48 9.69
CA MET A 1 -10.57 -4.87 9.63
C MET A 1 -9.75 -3.66 9.19
N ASN A 2 -8.66 -3.32 9.89
CA ASN A 2 -7.86 -2.13 9.55
C ASN A 2 -7.03 -2.44 8.29
N ILE A 3 -7.07 -1.58 7.26
CA ILE A 3 -6.35 -1.81 5.99
C ILE A 3 -4.84 -1.98 6.20
N ILE A 4 -4.28 -1.32 7.22
CA ILE A 4 -2.86 -1.41 7.58
C ILE A 4 -2.47 -2.84 8.00
N ASP A 5 -3.40 -3.61 8.57
CA ASP A 5 -3.13 -4.98 9.00
C ASP A 5 -2.98 -5.94 7.81
N ARG A 6 -3.48 -5.54 6.64
CA ARG A 6 -3.36 -6.28 5.37
C ARG A 6 -2.12 -5.87 4.58
N CYS A 7 -1.51 -4.72 4.89
CA CYS A 7 -0.29 -4.28 4.25
C CYS A 7 0.93 -5.09 4.73
N GLN A 8 1.86 -5.32 3.81
CA GLN A 8 3.05 -6.14 4.01
C GLN A 8 4.29 -5.49 3.40
N ASN A 9 5.43 -5.62 4.06
CA ASN A 9 6.73 -5.20 3.54
C ASN A 9 7.57 -6.45 3.19
N LEU A 10 8.82 -6.25 2.75
CA LEU A 10 9.75 -7.34 2.40
C LEU A 10 10.07 -8.31 3.55
N ARG A 11 9.68 -7.99 4.79
CA ARG A 11 9.84 -8.85 5.98
C ARG A 11 8.51 -9.50 6.40
N GLY A 12 7.49 -9.47 5.56
CA GLY A 12 6.14 -9.93 5.87
C GLY A 12 5.32 -8.80 6.49
N GLN A 13 5.35 -8.64 7.81
CA GLN A 13 4.50 -7.64 8.48
C GLN A 13 5.15 -6.26 8.59
N LEU A 14 4.33 -5.21 8.53
CA LEU A 14 4.75 -3.85 8.85
C LEU A 14 5.22 -3.73 10.30
N SER A 15 6.33 -3.03 10.52
CA SER A 15 6.82 -2.73 11.87
C SER A 15 5.84 -1.83 12.63
N ARG A 16 5.92 -1.80 13.96
CA ARG A 16 5.10 -0.91 14.79
C ARG A 16 5.23 0.56 14.39
N GLU A 17 6.46 0.99 14.06
CA GLU A 17 6.74 2.33 13.57
C GLU A 17 6.02 2.60 12.24
N GLN A 18 6.18 1.72 11.26
CA GLN A 18 5.53 1.87 9.95
C GLN A 18 4.01 1.96 10.09
N ARG A 19 3.41 1.08 10.90
CA ARG A 19 1.97 1.10 11.18
C ARG A 19 1.54 2.41 11.82
N GLY A 20 2.33 2.96 12.75
CA GLY A 20 2.05 4.25 13.39
C GLY A 20 2.06 5.41 12.39
N VAL A 21 3.04 5.46 11.49
CA VAL A 21 3.12 6.49 10.44
C VAL A 21 1.97 6.35 9.46
N LEU A 22 1.63 5.13 9.02
CA LEU A 22 0.49 4.90 8.14
C LEU A 22 -0.85 5.26 8.80
N GLN A 23 -1.00 5.00 10.11
CA GLN A 23 -2.18 5.45 10.87
C GLN A 23 -2.27 6.98 10.92
N ARG A 24 -1.14 7.68 11.06
CA ARG A 24 -1.09 9.14 10.99
C ARG A 24 -1.51 9.64 9.61
N MET A 25 -1.00 9.02 8.54
CA MET A 25 -1.44 9.30 7.17
C MET A 25 -2.93 9.06 6.95
N LEU A 26 -3.55 8.08 7.61
CA LEU A 26 -5.00 7.85 7.51
C LEU A 26 -5.86 8.80 8.36
N ARG A 27 -5.27 9.58 9.27
CA ARG A 27 -6.01 10.48 10.17
C ARG A 27 -5.81 11.95 9.82
N ALA A 28 -4.55 12.35 9.72
CA ALA A 28 -4.12 13.71 9.46
C ALA A 28 -2.74 13.66 8.76
N PRO A 29 -2.72 13.40 7.44
CA PRO A 29 -1.52 13.49 6.64
C PRO A 29 -0.83 14.85 6.82
N ASP A 30 0.48 14.81 6.98
CA ASP A 30 1.33 16.00 6.99
C ASP A 30 2.63 15.70 6.25
N GLU A 31 3.42 16.76 6.01
CA GLU A 31 4.63 16.67 5.20
C GLU A 31 5.64 15.68 5.77
N ALA A 32 5.80 15.65 7.09
CA ALA A 32 6.73 14.76 7.75
C ALA A 32 6.29 13.29 7.63
N ALA A 33 5.01 13.02 7.90
CA ALA A 33 4.44 11.68 7.75
C ALA A 33 4.49 11.20 6.29
N TRP A 34 4.26 12.10 5.33
CA TRP A 34 4.33 11.78 3.92
C TRP A 34 5.75 11.48 3.46
N ALA A 35 6.71 12.35 3.80
CA ALA A 35 8.12 12.17 3.47
C ALA A 35 8.67 10.84 4.03
N GLN A 36 8.24 10.47 5.24
CA GLN A 36 8.61 9.22 5.88
C GLN A 36 7.95 7.99 5.22
N SER A 37 6.66 8.09 4.87
CA SER A 37 5.87 6.92 4.43
C SER A 37 5.84 6.65 2.94
N ARG A 38 6.14 7.63 2.07
CA ARG A 38 6.00 7.46 0.60
C ARG A 38 6.78 6.26 0.05
N ARG A 39 7.94 5.93 0.64
CA ARG A 39 8.78 4.79 0.23
C ARG A 39 8.46 3.50 0.96
N PHE A 40 7.47 3.47 1.84
CA PHE A 40 7.08 2.24 2.52
C PHE A 40 6.49 1.27 1.50
N ILE A 41 7.07 0.08 1.45
CA ILE A 41 6.49 -1.06 0.74
C ILE A 41 5.27 -1.49 1.54
N ILE A 42 4.10 -1.48 0.87
CA ILE A 42 2.81 -1.85 1.46
C ILE A 42 2.26 -3.16 0.88
N THR A 43 2.80 -3.64 -0.23
CA THR A 43 2.64 -5.01 -0.75
C THR A 43 3.93 -5.46 -1.44
N VAL A 44 4.19 -6.77 -1.48
CA VAL A 44 5.44 -7.35 -2.03
C VAL A 44 5.28 -8.05 -3.38
N ALA A 45 4.06 -8.47 -3.73
CA ALA A 45 3.76 -9.19 -4.97
C ALA A 45 2.37 -8.77 -5.49
N PRO A 46 2.28 -7.84 -6.46
CA PRO A 46 3.39 -7.06 -6.99
C PRO A 46 3.94 -6.09 -5.93
N LEU A 47 5.24 -5.76 -6.03
CA LEU A 47 5.88 -4.79 -5.16
C LEU A 47 5.24 -3.42 -5.38
N GLN A 48 4.64 -2.86 -4.33
CA GLN A 48 4.08 -1.51 -4.34
C GLN A 48 4.56 -0.73 -3.12
N THR A 49 5.08 0.46 -3.36
CA THR A 49 5.21 1.48 -2.32
C THR A 49 3.91 2.28 -2.17
N LEU A 50 3.77 3.01 -1.06
CA LEU A 50 2.65 3.93 -0.88
C LEU A 50 2.59 4.97 -2.01
N ASP A 51 3.73 5.49 -2.46
CA ASP A 51 3.82 6.45 -3.56
C ASP A 51 3.27 5.88 -4.87
N MET A 52 3.74 4.69 -5.26
CA MET A 52 3.25 4.00 -6.47
C MET A 52 1.74 3.74 -6.42
N ALA A 53 1.24 3.34 -5.26
CA ALA A 53 -0.19 3.07 -5.08
C ALA A 53 -1.03 4.35 -5.15
N ILE A 54 -0.49 5.48 -4.67
CA ILE A 54 -1.14 6.79 -4.80
C ILE A 54 -1.16 7.24 -6.26
N GLU A 55 -0.03 7.15 -6.97
CA GLU A 55 0.04 7.47 -8.40
C GLU A 55 -0.96 6.66 -9.22
N ALA A 56 -1.20 5.40 -8.86
CA ALA A 56 -2.17 4.54 -9.54
C ALA A 56 -3.64 4.98 -9.34
N VAL A 57 -4.01 5.48 -8.15
CA VAL A 57 -5.40 5.86 -7.85
C VAL A 57 -5.69 7.36 -8.03
N ALA A 58 -4.64 8.18 -8.05
CA ALA A 58 -4.67 9.62 -8.22
C ALA A 58 -3.43 10.07 -9.02
N PRO A 59 -3.46 10.00 -10.36
CA PRO A 59 -2.30 10.34 -11.20
C PRO A 59 -1.94 11.84 -11.17
N GLN A 60 -2.94 12.72 -10.99
CA GLN A 60 -2.74 14.17 -10.94
C GLN A 60 -2.16 14.69 -9.60
N TRP A 61 -1.78 13.79 -8.70
CA TRP A 61 -1.42 14.09 -7.31
C TRP A 61 0.07 14.52 -7.14
N MET A 62 0.66 15.06 -8.21
CA MET A 62 2.09 15.39 -8.34
C MET A 62 2.60 16.28 -7.21
N GLY A 63 3.21 15.67 -6.19
CA GLY A 63 4.06 16.33 -5.20
C GLY A 63 3.37 16.98 -3.99
N ALA A 64 2.05 16.82 -3.83
CA ALA A 64 1.34 17.30 -2.64
C ALA A 64 1.40 16.27 -1.47
N ILE A 65 0.73 16.54 -0.34
CA ILE A 65 0.52 15.59 0.78
C ILE A 65 -0.88 14.93 0.73
N PRO A 66 -1.01 13.60 0.53
CA PRO A 66 -2.27 12.93 0.15
C PRO A 66 -3.33 13.12 1.21
N ASP A 67 -4.56 13.43 0.82
CA ASP A 67 -5.67 13.45 1.79
C ASP A 67 -5.93 12.04 2.34
N PRO A 68 -6.53 11.91 3.54
CA PRO A 68 -6.72 10.61 4.18
C PRO A 68 -7.48 9.58 3.32
N PHE A 69 -8.42 10.05 2.50
CA PHE A 69 -9.23 9.19 1.65
C PHE A 69 -8.41 8.65 0.47
N THR A 70 -7.55 9.49 -0.13
CA THR A 70 -6.58 9.06 -1.15
C THR A 70 -5.59 8.03 -0.59
N VAL A 71 -5.05 8.25 0.63
CA VAL A 71 -4.17 7.28 1.30
C VAL A 71 -4.87 5.93 1.49
N TYR A 72 -6.12 5.95 1.98
CA TYR A 72 -6.90 4.74 2.16
C TYR A 72 -7.14 3.99 0.84
N ARG A 73 -7.54 4.72 -0.21
CA ARG A 73 -7.76 4.14 -1.54
C ARG A 73 -6.49 3.52 -2.11
N ALA A 74 -5.34 4.16 -1.96
CA ALA A 74 -4.06 3.63 -2.40
C ALA A 74 -3.71 2.31 -1.69
N MET A 75 -3.82 2.26 -0.35
CA MET A 75 -3.56 1.02 0.39
C MET A 75 -4.52 -0.10 -0.01
N ARG A 76 -5.80 0.24 -0.18
CA ARG A 76 -6.81 -0.71 -0.63
C ARG A 76 -6.49 -1.26 -2.02
N PHE A 77 -6.16 -0.38 -2.97
CA PHE A 77 -5.77 -0.75 -4.32
C PHE A 77 -4.58 -1.72 -4.32
N ALA A 78 -3.52 -1.40 -3.56
CA ALA A 78 -2.34 -2.25 -3.50
C ALA A 78 -2.67 -3.65 -2.96
N VAL A 79 -3.47 -3.73 -1.88
CA VAL A 79 -3.88 -4.99 -1.27
C VAL A 79 -4.77 -5.82 -2.20
N GLU A 80 -5.78 -5.21 -2.82
CA GLU A 80 -6.66 -5.90 -3.79
C GLU A 80 -5.84 -6.41 -4.98
N ARG A 81 -4.91 -5.60 -5.49
CA ARG A 81 -4.00 -6.01 -6.58
C ARG A 81 -3.08 -7.16 -6.20
N GLN A 82 -2.62 -7.24 -4.95
CA GLN A 82 -1.85 -8.37 -4.45
C GLN A 82 -2.71 -9.64 -4.38
N GLU A 83 -3.96 -9.53 -3.97
CA GLU A 83 -4.89 -10.67 -3.93
C GLU A 83 -5.15 -11.21 -5.33
N ASP A 84 -5.45 -10.32 -6.30
CA ASP A 84 -5.63 -10.70 -7.70
C ASP A 84 -4.38 -11.40 -8.27
N TYR A 85 -3.19 -10.85 -7.99
CA TYR A 85 -1.93 -11.43 -8.45
C TYR A 85 -1.68 -12.83 -7.88
N LEU A 86 -2.00 -13.05 -6.60
CA LEU A 86 -1.83 -14.36 -5.96
C LEU A 86 -2.82 -15.38 -6.50
N VAL A 87 -4.06 -14.99 -6.78
CA VAL A 87 -5.06 -15.87 -7.42
C VAL A 87 -4.60 -16.30 -8.81
N GLU A 88 -4.21 -15.35 -9.65
CA GLU A 88 -3.69 -15.65 -11.00
C GLU A 88 -2.45 -16.56 -10.99
N PHE A 89 -1.60 -16.42 -9.98
CA PHE A 89 -0.40 -17.25 -9.83
C PHE A 89 -0.75 -18.69 -9.43
N ILE A 90 -1.66 -18.87 -8.47
CA ILE A 90 -2.12 -20.19 -8.00
C ILE A 90 -2.84 -20.95 -9.12
N ASP A 91 -3.69 -20.27 -9.89
CA ASP A 91 -4.41 -20.90 -11.00
C ASP A 91 -3.45 -21.36 -12.10
N ARG A 92 -2.41 -20.58 -12.41
CA ARG A 92 -1.37 -20.97 -13.38
C ARG A 92 -0.54 -22.17 -12.95
N ASP A 93 -0.25 -22.32 -11.65
CA ASP A 93 0.47 -23.48 -11.13
C ASP A 93 -0.40 -24.75 -11.14
N SER A 94 -1.73 -24.60 -11.15
CA SER A 94 -2.70 -25.71 -11.13
C SER A 94 -2.97 -26.31 -12.52
N ASP A 95 -2.86 -25.52 -13.59
CA ASP A 95 -3.04 -25.97 -14.99
C ASP A 95 -1.77 -26.62 -15.60
N GLY A 96 -0.70 -26.76 -14.80
CA GLY A 96 0.61 -27.28 -15.23
C GLY A 96 0.89 -28.76 -14.96
N TYR A 97 -0.09 -29.55 -14.52
CA TYR A 97 0.05 -30.99 -14.21
C TYR A 97 -0.89 -31.89 -15.01
#